data_AF-A0A0F9RJQ5-F1
#
_entry.id   AF-A0A0F9RJQ5-F1
#
_cell.length_a   1.000
_cell.length_b   1.000
_cell.length_c   1.000
_cell.angle_alpha   90.00
_cell.angle_beta   90.00
_cell.angle_gamma   90.00
#
_symmetry.space_group_name_H-M   'P 1'
#
loop_
_entity.id
_entity.type
_entity.pdbx_description
1 polymer ?
#
loop_
_entity_poly.entity_id
_entity_poly.type
_entity_poly.pdbx_seq_one_letter_code
_entity_poly.pdbx_strand_id
1 'polypeptide(L)' 'MHHEIKIDLDNFRQGRLVRIHPVWHSFIKYCESLGYGEIEKLKIQDGLPMLAEEVKKKIKFSEKGWT' A
#
# COMPACT_ATOMS: atom_id res chain seq x y z
N MET A 1 12.26 15.80 -8.65
CA MET A 1 10.88 15.89 -9.16
C MET A 1 10.05 14.84 -8.42
N HIS A 2 9.30 15.24 -7.39
CA HIS A 2 8.41 14.32 -6.67
C HIS A 2 7.07 14.31 -7.41
N HIS A 3 6.74 13.21 -8.06
CA HIS A 3 5.40 13.02 -8.61
C HIS A 3 4.48 12.62 -7.46
N GLU A 4 3.62 13.55 -7.04
CA GLU A 4 2.57 13.29 -6.08
C GLU A 4 1.44 12.53 -6.79
N ILE A 5 1.22 11.27 -6.39
CA ILE A 5 0.10 10.48 -6.90
C ILE A 5 -1.16 11.02 -6.21
N LYS A 6 -1.95 11.82 -6.93
CA LYS A 6 -3.28 12.24 -6.47
C LYS A 6 -4.23 11.06 -6.60
N ILE A 7 -4.63 10.50 -5.47
CA ILE A 7 -5.65 9.44 -5.44
C ILE A 7 -7.00 10.10 -5.67
N ASP A 8 -7.61 9.80 -6.82
CA ASP A 8 -8.95 10.24 -7.16
C ASP A 8 -9.98 9.47 -6.31
N LEU A 9 -10.51 10.13 -5.28
CA LEU A 9 -11.45 9.55 -4.33
C LEU A 9 -12.81 9.21 -4.96
N ASP A 10 -13.18 9.88 -6.05
CA ASP A 10 -14.46 9.65 -6.73
C ASP A 10 -14.49 8.32 -7.51
N ASN A 11 -13.35 7.85 -8.06
CA ASN A 11 -13.24 6.53 -8.67
C ASN A 11 -13.46 5.35 -7.69
N PHE A 12 -13.25 5.55 -6.37
CA PHE A 12 -13.38 4.47 -5.36
C PHE A 12 -14.83 3.99 -5.16
N ARG A 13 -15.83 4.84 -5.45
CA ARG A 13 -17.25 4.52 -5.20
C ARG A 13 -17.89 3.62 -6.27
N GLN A 14 -17.23 3.46 -7.41
CA GLN A 14 -17.67 2.60 -8.49
C GLN A 14 -16.87 1.30 -8.40
N GLY A 15 -17.46 0.24 -7.84
CA GLY A 15 -16.82 -1.06 -7.72
C GLY A 15 -16.49 -1.65 -9.09
N ARG A 16 -15.31 -1.31 -9.64
CA ARG A 16 -14.78 -1.91 -10.86
C ARG A 16 -13.98 -3.15 -10.49
N LEU A 17 -14.24 -4.25 -11.19
CA LEU A 17 -13.42 -5.45 -11.09
C LEU A 17 -12.04 -5.16 -11.72
N VAL A 18 -10.99 -5.12 -10.89
CA VAL A 18 -9.61 -4.94 -11.35
C VAL A 18 -8.92 -6.30 -11.38
N ARG A 19 -8.31 -6.64 -12.52
CA ARG A 19 -7.41 -7.81 -12.59
C ARG A 19 -6.06 -7.39 -11.99
N ILE A 20 -5.69 -8.04 -10.89
CA ILE A 20 -4.42 -7.80 -10.20
C ILE A 20 -3.48 -8.97 -10.47
N HIS A 21 -2.20 -8.68 -10.71
CA HIS A 21 -1.19 -9.72 -10.87
C HIS A 21 -1.04 -10.53 -9.56
N PRO A 22 -0.86 -11.87 -9.60
CA PRO A 22 -0.80 -12.70 -8.39
C PRO A 22 0.24 -12.24 -7.36
N VAL A 23 1.40 -11.74 -7.82
CA VAL A 23 2.47 -11.26 -6.94
C VAL A 23 2.04 -10.01 -6.16
N TRP A 24 1.31 -9.08 -6.80
CA TRP A 24 0.72 -7.93 -6.11
C TRP A 24 -0.37 -8.36 -5.14
N HIS A 25 -1.21 -9.32 -5.52
CA HIS A 25 -2.23 -9.87 -4.63
C HIS A 25 -1.60 -10.47 -3.36
N SER A 26 -0.52 -11.25 -3.49
CA SER A 26 0.21 -11.81 -2.35
C SER A 26 0.81 -10.72 -1.45
N PHE A 27 1.37 -9.66 -2.04
CA PHE A 27 1.88 -8.52 -1.27
C PHE A 27 0.76 -7.79 -0.51
N ILE A 28 -0.40 -7.57 -1.14
CA ILE A 28 -1.58 -6.99 -0.48
C ILE A 28 -2.01 -7.87 0.70
N LYS A 29 -2.11 -9.19 0.51
CA LYS A 29 -2.46 -10.14 1.57
C LYS A 29 -1.45 -10.11 2.72
N TYR A 30 -0.16 -9.96 2.42
CA TYR A 30 0.86 -9.75 3.44
C TYR A 30 0.59 -8.47 4.23
N CYS A 31 0.36 -7.33 3.57
CA CYS A 31 0.01 -6.08 4.26
C CYS A 31 -1.27 -6.18 5.09
N GLU A 32 -2.30 -6.86 4.59
CA GLU A 32 -3.52 -7.16 5.35
C GLU A 32 -3.22 -7.97 6.61
N SER A 33 -2.33 -8.97 6.52
CA SER A 33 -1.95 -9.81 7.67
C SER A 33 -1.17 -9.05 8.75
N LEU A 34 -0.45 -7.98 8.38
CA LEU A 34 0.23 -7.11 9.33
C LEU A 34 -0.76 -6.23 10.12
N GLY A 35 -1.91 -5.91 9.53
CA GLY A 35 -2.94 -5.03 10.09
C GLY A 35 -2.54 -3.54 10.11
N TYR A 36 -1.37 -3.22 10.66
CA TYR A 36 -0.81 -1.87 10.70
C TYR A 36 0.72 -1.93 10.70
N GLY A 37 1.36 -1.04 9.94
CA GLY A 37 2.81 -0.97 9.84
C GLY A 37 3.26 -0.16 8.63
N GLU A 38 4.54 0.17 8.60
CA GLU A 38 5.19 0.85 7.48
C GLU A 38 6.10 -0.14 6.73
N ILE A 39 6.03 -0.12 5.40
CA ILE A 39 7.01 -0.79 4.55
C ILE A 39 8.09 0.23 4.26
N GLU A 40 9.28 0.03 4.83
CA GLU A 40 10.39 0.98 4.68
C GLU A 40 10.99 0.90 3.26
N LYS A 41 10.98 -0.30 2.67
CA LYS A 41 11.58 -0.52 1.35
C LYS A 41 10.84 -1.59 0.57
N LEU A 42 10.39 -1.23 -0.63
CA LEU A 42 9.79 -2.13 -1.61
C LEU A 42 10.62 -2.10 -2.89
N LYS A 43 11.15 -3.25 -3.29
CA LYS A 43 11.83 -3.41 -4.58
C LYS A 43 10.83 -3.89 -5.63
N ILE A 44 10.74 -3.14 -6.72
CA ILE A 44 9.87 -3.46 -7.86
C ILE A 44 10.76 -3.74 -9.07
N GLN A 45 10.44 -4.81 -9.80
CA GLN A 45 11.08 -5.15 -11.07
C GLN A 45 9.98 -5.52 -12.07
N ASP A 46 10.05 -4.95 -13.28
CA ASP A 46 9.06 -5.18 -14.35
C ASP A 46 7.60 -4.94 -13.90
N GLY A 47 7.42 -4.00 -12.97
CA GLY A 47 6.11 -3.66 -12.41
C GLY A 47 5.59 -4.65 -11.35
N LEU A 48 6.42 -5.57 -10.85
CA LEU A 48 6.06 -6.58 -9.84
C LEU A 48 6.88 -6.41 -8.55
N PRO A 49 6.28 -6.64 -7.36
CA PRO A 49 7.02 -6.54 -6.11
C PRO A 49 7.88 -7.78 -5.91
N MET A 50 9.19 -7.56 -5.75
CA MET A 50 10.18 -8.62 -5.59
C MET A 50 10.57 -8.84 -4.13
N LEU A 51 10.67 -7.75 -3.36
CA LEU A 51 11.10 -7.79 -1.97
C LEU A 51 10.51 -6.60 -1.21
N ALA A 52 10.00 -6.87 0.00
CA ALA A 52 9.55 -5.85 0.93
C ALA A 52 10.30 -6.02 2.27
N GLU A 53 10.97 -4.97 2.72
CA GLU A 53 11.60 -4.92 4.06
C GLU A 53 10.66 -4.19 5.01
N GLU A 54 10.29 -4.86 6.10
CA GLU A 54 9.45 -4.34 7.17
C GLU A 54 10.31 -3.64 8.23
N VAL A 55 10.03 -2.37 8.54
CA VAL A 55 10.56 -1.73 9.75
C VAL A 55 9.41 -1.26 10.62
N LYS A 56 9.22 -1.95 11.75
CA LYS A 56 8.14 -1.66 12.69
C LYS A 56 8.41 -0.37 13.45
N LYS A 57 7.85 0.73 12.97
CA LYS A 57 7.20 1.69 13.88
C LYS A 57 5.73 1.28 13.95
N LYS A 58 5.34 0.58 15.03
CA LYS A 58 3.93 0.23 15.30
C LYS A 58 3.14 1.51 15.63
N ILE A 59 2.96 2.40 14.65
CA ILE A 59 2.15 3.61 14.81
C ILE A 59 0.72 3.23 14.44
N LYS A 60 -0.13 3.12 15.44
CA LYS A 60 -1.57 3.22 15.20
C LYS A 60 -1.81 4.69 14.85
N PHE A 61 -2.25 4.98 13.63
CA PHE A 61 -2.69 6.33 13.28
C PHE A 61 -3.90 6.69 14.16
N SER A 62 -3.67 7.31 15.31
CA SER A 62 -4.73 7.87 16.14
C SER A 62 -5.14 9.21 15.55
N GLU A 63 -6.44 9.43 15.41
CA GLU A 63 -7.10 10.54 14.70
C GLU A 63 -6.81 11.97 15.22
N LYS A 64 -5.83 12.18 16.11
CA LYS A 64 -5.57 13.47 16.79
C LYS A 64 -4.32 14.20 16.27
N GLY A 65 -4.22 14.40 14.96
CA GLY A 65 -3.10 15.12 14.34
C GLY A 65 -3.46 16.16 13.28
N TRP A 66 -4.75 16.39 13.04
CA TRP A 66 -5.24 17.38 12.07
C TRP A 66 -6.17 18.37 12.79
N THR A 67 -5.59 19.20 13.65
CA THR A 67 -6.18 20.48 14.11
C THR A 67 -5.07 21.49 14.28
#